data_AF-A0A4S4BEF2-F1
#
_entry.id   AF-A0A4S4BEF2-F1
#
_cell.length_a   1.000
_cell.length_b   1.000
_cell.length_c   1.000
_cell.angle_alpha   90.00
_cell.angle_beta   90.00
_cell.angle_gamma   90.00
#
_symmetry.space_group_name_H-M   'P 1'
#
loop_
_entity.id
_entity.type
_entity.pdbx_description
1 polymer ?
#
loop_
_entity_poly.entity_id
_entity_poly.type
_entity_poly.pdbx_seq_one_letter_code
_entity_poly.pdbx_strand_id
1 'polypeptide(L)'
;MNADVHAVAKAINQWFVEARKRADGKAIVDKEPPEALLALVDAFLVTAEKVLTVGAGAESVKLLLDSYFAAHSFARIGKLYDESYVTYVEPDRNDVRAKMLCRNPSRLLKQMGKGFRAHVFFSATLSPLNYFMDMLGAEEEDYSVTIDSPFAREQWEVSIVPLSTRYVDREATKDALVAKLVELTGKRVGNFLLFFPSYAYMNGIYEDYLVAIDREQTNTLLQTRT
;
A
#
# COMPACT_ATOMS: atom_id res chain seq x y z
N MET A 1 -16.10 -31.86 -2.74
CA MET A 1 -14.90 -31.22 -2.18
C MET A 1 -13.89 -32.32 -1.88
N ASN A 2 -12.65 -32.22 -2.38
CA ASN A 2 -11.61 -33.23 -2.12
C ASN A 2 -11.26 -33.24 -0.61
N ALA A 3 -11.26 -34.42 0.02
CA ALA A 3 -11.09 -34.56 1.47
C ALA A 3 -9.70 -34.12 1.96
N ASP A 4 -8.67 -34.36 1.16
CA ASP A 4 -7.29 -34.02 1.50
C ASP A 4 -7.09 -32.51 1.48
N VAL A 5 -7.54 -31.84 0.41
CA VAL A 5 -7.52 -30.37 0.30
C VAL A 5 -8.31 -29.72 1.43
N HIS A 6 -9.46 -30.29 1.78
CA HIS A 6 -10.26 -29.80 2.89
C HIS A 6 -9.52 -29.90 4.23
N ALA A 7 -8.83 -31.01 4.50
CA ALA A 7 -8.10 -31.22 5.74
C ALA A 7 -6.97 -30.20 5.93
N VAL A 8 -6.15 -29.95 4.89
CA VAL A 8 -5.06 -28.96 4.95
C VAL A 8 -5.60 -27.52 5.03
N ALA A 9 -6.67 -27.20 4.28
CA ALA A 9 -7.32 -25.89 4.38
C ALA A 9 -7.92 -25.65 5.79
N LYS A 10 -8.49 -26.69 6.41
CA LYS A 10 -9.00 -26.64 7.78
C LYS A 10 -7.88 -26.39 8.79
N ALA A 11 -6.70 -26.99 8.60
CA ALA A 11 -5.54 -26.75 9.46
C ALA A 11 -5.02 -25.31 9.36
N ILE A 12 -4.95 -24.75 8.14
CA ILE A 12 -4.62 -23.32 7.93
C ILE A 12 -5.66 -22.43 8.63
N ASN A 13 -6.95 -22.72 8.46
CA ASN A 13 -8.01 -21.96 9.12
C ASN A 13 -7.92 -22.02 10.65
N GLN A 14 -7.58 -23.19 11.21
CA GLN A 14 -7.37 -23.36 12.65
C GLN A 14 -6.23 -22.45 13.15
N TRP A 15 -5.11 -22.37 12.40
CA TRP A 15 -4.02 -21.45 12.71
C TRP A 15 -4.50 -19.99 12.75
N PHE A 16 -5.32 -19.55 11.79
CA PHE A 16 -5.88 -18.20 11.79
C PHE A 16 -6.83 -17.96 12.97
N VAL A 17 -7.68 -18.93 13.33
CA VAL A 17 -8.54 -18.82 14.52
C VAL A 17 -7.71 -18.64 15.80
N GLU A 18 -6.60 -19.36 15.94
CA GLU A 18 -5.69 -19.23 17.06
C GLU A 18 -4.91 -17.91 17.04
N ALA A 19 -4.46 -17.46 15.86
CA ALA A 19 -3.83 -16.17 15.68
C ALA A 19 -4.76 -15.02 16.09
N ARG A 20 -6.04 -15.08 15.71
CA ARG A 20 -7.06 -14.10 16.13
C ARG A 20 -7.24 -14.06 17.65
N LYS A 21 -7.27 -15.23 18.31
CA LYS A 21 -7.36 -15.32 19.78
C LYS A 21 -6.14 -14.72 20.46
N ARG A 22 -4.93 -14.98 19.93
CA ARG A 22 -3.69 -14.40 20.45
C ARG A 22 -3.63 -12.88 20.27
N ALA A 23 -4.17 -12.37 19.17
CA ALA A 23 -4.17 -10.94 18.84
C ALA A 23 -5.03 -10.11 19.80
N ASP A 24 -6.10 -10.68 20.38
CA ASP A 24 -6.97 -10.00 21.35
C ASP A 24 -7.40 -8.59 20.92
N GLY A 25 -7.79 -8.45 19.64
CA GLY A 25 -8.21 -7.17 19.05
C GLY A 25 -7.08 -6.18 18.75
N LYS A 26 -5.81 -6.54 19.00
CA LYS A 26 -4.63 -5.73 18.68
C LYS A 26 -3.74 -6.41 17.66
N ALA A 27 -3.06 -5.62 16.84
CA ALA A 27 -2.09 -6.17 15.91
C ALA A 27 -0.88 -6.76 16.66
N ILE A 28 -0.44 -7.94 16.23
CA ILE A 28 0.81 -8.58 16.69
C ILE A 28 1.87 -8.33 15.63
N VAL A 29 3.06 -7.92 16.08
CA VAL A 29 4.25 -7.76 15.24
C VAL A 29 5.35 -8.67 15.76
N ASP A 30 5.87 -9.53 14.89
CA ASP A 30 7.01 -10.40 15.16
C ASP A 30 8.13 -10.11 14.16
N LYS A 31 9.38 -10.30 14.57
CA LYS A 31 10.55 -10.24 13.68
C LYS A 31 10.76 -11.56 12.96
N GLU A 32 10.27 -12.66 13.52
CA GLU A 32 10.42 -13.99 12.95
C GLU A 32 9.36 -14.28 11.87
N PRO A 33 9.68 -15.14 10.89
CA PRO A 33 8.69 -15.64 9.93
C PRO A 33 7.63 -16.51 10.63
N PRO A 34 6.40 -16.61 10.08
CA PRO A 34 5.36 -17.46 10.66
C PRO A 34 5.57 -18.92 10.24
N GLU A 35 6.63 -19.57 10.74
CA GLU A 35 7.08 -20.92 10.33
C GLU A 35 5.96 -21.96 10.35
N ALA A 36 5.15 -21.97 11.41
CA ALA A 36 4.02 -22.89 11.52
C ALA A 36 2.98 -22.67 10.41
N LEU A 37 2.72 -21.43 10.01
CA LEU A 37 1.82 -21.13 8.89
C LEU A 37 2.46 -21.51 7.56
N LEU A 38 3.75 -21.22 7.37
CA LEU A 38 4.49 -21.56 6.15
C LEU A 38 4.46 -23.08 5.90
N ALA A 39 4.70 -23.90 6.93
CA ALA A 39 4.62 -25.35 6.84
C ALA A 39 3.22 -25.85 6.43
N LEU A 40 2.15 -25.24 6.96
CA LEU A 40 0.78 -25.56 6.59
C LEU A 40 0.46 -25.14 5.14
N VAL A 41 0.98 -23.99 4.71
CA VAL A 41 0.85 -23.50 3.33
C VAL A 41 1.57 -24.42 2.36
N ASP A 42 2.78 -24.90 2.68
CA ASP A 42 3.51 -25.86 1.84
C ASP A 42 2.74 -27.20 1.71
N ALA A 43 2.17 -27.70 2.80
CA ALA A 43 1.31 -28.89 2.77
C ALA A 43 0.05 -28.69 1.90
N PHE A 44 -0.53 -27.49 1.95
CA PHE A 44 -1.65 -27.11 1.08
C PHE A 44 -1.23 -27.09 -0.40
N LEU A 45 -0.08 -26.50 -0.74
CA LEU A 45 0.40 -26.44 -2.12
C LEU A 45 0.56 -27.82 -2.75
N VAL A 46 1.23 -28.74 -2.05
CA VAL A 46 1.42 -30.13 -2.52
C VAL A 46 0.09 -30.84 -2.78
N THR A 47 -0.90 -30.60 -1.91
CA THR A 47 -2.21 -31.28 -2.00
C THR A 47 -3.08 -30.65 -3.09
N ALA A 48 -3.09 -29.32 -3.17
CA ALA A 48 -3.85 -28.58 -4.18
C ALA A 48 -3.34 -28.84 -5.59
N GLU A 49 -2.02 -28.91 -5.79
CA GLU A 49 -1.40 -29.22 -7.09
C GLU A 49 -1.92 -30.56 -7.64
N LYS A 50 -1.89 -31.63 -6.83
CA LYS A 50 -2.40 -32.96 -7.21
C LYS A 50 -3.85 -32.91 -7.71
N VAL A 51 -4.71 -32.15 -7.03
CA VAL A 51 -6.12 -32.04 -7.37
C VAL A 51 -6.34 -31.21 -8.64
N LEU A 52 -5.56 -30.14 -8.81
CA LEU A 52 -5.62 -29.29 -10.00
C LEU A 52 -5.17 -30.03 -11.27
N THR A 53 -4.18 -30.93 -11.18
CA THR A 53 -3.71 -31.73 -12.32
C THR A 53 -4.72 -32.78 -12.81
N VAL A 54 -5.58 -33.29 -11.93
CA VAL A 54 -6.55 -34.35 -12.26
C VAL A 54 -7.81 -33.80 -12.97
N GLY A 55 -8.02 -32.48 -12.95
CA GLY A 55 -9.15 -31.81 -13.59
C GLY A 55 -10.46 -31.99 -12.80
N ALA A 56 -10.91 -30.93 -12.13
CA ALA A 56 -12.20 -30.90 -11.41
C ALA A 56 -13.17 -29.89 -12.05
N GLY A 57 -14.42 -29.82 -11.57
CA GLY A 57 -15.46 -28.93 -12.13
C GLY A 57 -15.12 -27.44 -12.08
N ALA A 58 -15.57 -26.68 -13.09
CA ALA A 58 -15.08 -25.35 -13.46
C ALA A 58 -15.03 -24.30 -12.33
N GLU A 59 -16.06 -24.20 -11.48
CA GLU A 59 -16.13 -23.14 -10.46
C GLU A 59 -15.29 -23.46 -9.22
N SER A 60 -15.36 -24.71 -8.74
CA SER A 60 -14.51 -25.18 -7.62
C SER A 60 -13.03 -25.19 -7.98
N VAL A 61 -12.69 -25.40 -9.26
CA VAL A 61 -11.32 -25.30 -9.75
C VAL A 61 -10.82 -23.88 -9.70
N LYS A 62 -11.64 -22.89 -10.07
CA LYS A 62 -11.22 -21.48 -10.04
C LYS A 62 -10.82 -21.02 -8.64
N LEU A 63 -11.67 -21.26 -7.64
CA LEU A 63 -11.36 -20.86 -6.26
C LEU A 63 -10.11 -21.58 -5.72
N LEU A 64 -9.95 -22.87 -6.00
CA LEU A 64 -8.76 -23.63 -5.61
C LEU A 64 -7.51 -23.10 -6.30
N LEU A 65 -7.60 -22.76 -7.58
CA LEU A 65 -6.50 -22.22 -8.39
C LEU A 65 -6.07 -20.83 -7.88
N ASP A 66 -7.02 -19.94 -7.61
CA ASP A 66 -6.76 -18.61 -7.04
C ASP A 66 -6.09 -18.75 -5.66
N SER A 67 -6.59 -19.67 -4.83
CA SER A 67 -6.01 -19.98 -3.51
C SER A 67 -4.60 -20.58 -3.62
N TYR A 68 -4.37 -21.45 -4.60
CA TYR A 68 -3.06 -22.05 -4.89
C TYR A 68 -2.03 -20.99 -5.27
N PHE A 69 -2.36 -20.05 -6.16
CA PHE A 69 -1.44 -18.97 -6.53
C PHE A 69 -1.19 -17.99 -5.38
N ALA A 70 -2.21 -17.69 -4.57
CA ALA A 70 -2.04 -16.88 -3.37
C ALA A 70 -1.12 -17.56 -2.35
N ALA A 71 -1.33 -18.85 -2.08
CA ALA A 71 -0.50 -19.66 -1.20
C ALA A 71 0.96 -19.73 -1.72
N HIS A 72 1.15 -19.93 -3.02
CA HIS A 72 2.48 -20.01 -3.62
C HIS A 72 3.22 -18.67 -3.53
N SER A 73 2.51 -17.56 -3.74
CA SER A 73 3.05 -16.21 -3.56
C SER A 73 3.46 -15.98 -2.11
N PHE A 74 2.63 -16.38 -1.15
CA PHE A 74 2.94 -16.29 0.29
C PHE A 74 4.19 -17.10 0.65
N ALA A 75 4.24 -18.39 0.28
CA ALA A 75 5.39 -19.25 0.54
C ALA A 75 6.69 -18.72 -0.10
N ARG A 76 6.61 -18.17 -1.32
CA ARG A 76 7.76 -17.55 -2.00
C ARG A 76 8.32 -16.37 -1.22
N ILE A 77 7.48 -15.54 -0.61
CA ILE A 77 7.93 -14.44 0.25
C ILE A 77 8.61 -14.99 1.51
N GLY A 78 8.09 -16.08 2.10
CA GLY A 78 8.73 -16.76 3.22
C GLY A 78 10.18 -17.17 2.93
N LYS A 79 10.48 -17.62 1.69
CA LYS A 79 11.84 -17.95 1.26
C LYS A 79 12.78 -16.74 1.09
N LEU A 80 12.22 -15.54 0.95
CA LEU A 80 12.99 -14.29 0.84
C LEU A 80 13.15 -13.57 2.19
N TYR A 81 12.48 -14.08 3.22
CA TYR A 81 12.38 -13.47 4.53
C TYR A 81 13.76 -13.40 5.21
N ASP A 82 14.07 -12.24 5.77
CA ASP A 82 15.26 -11.94 6.56
C ASP A 82 14.95 -10.83 7.58
N GLU A 83 15.97 -10.24 8.18
CA GLU A 83 15.88 -9.10 9.11
C GLU A 83 15.19 -7.84 8.55
N SER A 84 15.06 -7.71 7.22
CA SER A 84 14.33 -6.61 6.59
C SER A 84 12.81 -6.82 6.62
N TYR A 85 12.34 -8.03 6.96
CA TYR A 85 10.93 -8.35 7.08
C TYR A 85 10.46 -8.31 8.53
N VAL A 86 9.16 -8.08 8.68
CA VAL A 86 8.42 -8.35 9.92
C VAL A 86 7.15 -9.10 9.59
N THR A 87 6.74 -10.00 10.48
CA THR A 87 5.46 -10.67 10.41
C THR A 87 4.43 -9.85 11.17
N TYR A 88 3.32 -9.54 10.51
CA TYR A 88 2.25 -8.71 11.03
C TYR A 88 0.95 -9.52 11.01
N VAL A 89 0.30 -9.68 12.17
CA VAL A 89 -1.01 -10.32 12.30
C VAL A 89 -2.00 -9.27 12.78
N GLU A 90 -2.99 -8.97 11.94
CA GLU A 90 -3.98 -7.91 12.18
C GLU A 90 -5.39 -8.50 12.26
N PRO A 91 -6.10 -8.33 13.39
CA PRO A 91 -7.52 -8.64 13.43
C PRO A 91 -8.30 -7.62 12.58
N ASP A 92 -9.21 -8.11 11.74
CA ASP A 92 -10.10 -7.29 10.91
C ASP A 92 -11.56 -7.70 11.18
N ARG A 93 -12.21 -6.99 12.11
CA ARG A 93 -13.55 -7.32 12.62
C ARG A 93 -13.65 -8.79 13.09
N ASN A 94 -14.21 -9.66 12.24
CA ASN A 94 -14.41 -11.09 12.51
C ASN A 94 -13.28 -11.96 11.94
N ASP A 95 -12.39 -11.38 11.14
CA ASP A 95 -11.30 -12.07 10.46
C ASP A 95 -9.93 -11.70 11.05
N VAL A 96 -8.90 -12.35 10.54
CA VAL A 96 -7.50 -12.04 10.84
C VAL A 96 -6.68 -12.13 9.56
N ARG A 97 -5.71 -11.23 9.42
CA ARG A 97 -4.80 -11.19 8.27
C ARG A 97 -3.37 -11.33 8.76
N ALA A 98 -2.63 -12.29 8.20
CA ALA A 98 -1.20 -12.40 8.39
C ALA A 98 -0.47 -11.85 7.16
N LYS A 99 0.58 -11.05 7.37
CA LYS A 99 1.44 -10.48 6.32
C LYS A 99 2.91 -10.63 6.71
N MET A 100 3.74 -10.93 5.73
CA MET A 100 5.20 -10.75 5.84
C MET A 100 5.54 -9.45 5.12
N LEU A 101 5.83 -8.40 5.88
CA LEU A 101 6.03 -7.04 5.39
C LEU A 101 7.54 -6.75 5.25
N CYS A 102 8.01 -6.52 4.02
CA CYS A 102 9.35 -6.02 3.78
C CYS A 102 9.41 -4.54 4.18
N ARG A 103 10.25 -4.20 5.16
CA ARG A 103 10.50 -2.84 5.63
C ARG A 103 11.64 -2.17 4.89
N ASN A 104 12.60 -2.95 4.40
CA ASN A 104 13.73 -2.45 3.63
C ASN A 104 13.96 -3.31 2.38
N PRO A 105 13.59 -2.82 1.19
CA PRO A 105 13.71 -3.59 -0.05
C PRO A 105 15.12 -3.58 -0.65
N SER A 106 16.07 -2.82 -0.10
CA SER A 106 17.37 -2.54 -0.74
C SER A 106 18.13 -3.79 -1.16
N ARG A 107 18.21 -4.80 -0.29
CA ARG A 107 18.86 -6.09 -0.60
C ARG A 107 18.19 -6.80 -1.77
N LEU A 108 16.86 -6.83 -1.80
CA LEU A 108 16.09 -7.52 -2.84
C LEU A 108 16.23 -6.81 -4.18
N LEU A 109 16.20 -5.48 -4.18
CA LEU A 109 16.41 -4.67 -5.38
C LEU A 109 17.82 -4.90 -5.95
N LYS A 110 18.84 -4.90 -5.09
CA LYS A 110 20.22 -5.22 -5.46
C LYS A 110 20.36 -6.64 -6.03
N GLN A 111 19.72 -7.63 -5.42
CA GLN A 111 19.73 -9.01 -5.90
C GLN A 111 19.05 -9.15 -7.27
N MET A 112 17.90 -8.52 -7.46
CA MET A 112 17.20 -8.48 -8.74
C MET A 112 18.06 -7.86 -9.84
N GLY A 113 18.90 -6.88 -9.48
CA GLY A 113 19.78 -6.21 -10.43
C GLY A 113 20.97 -7.04 -10.91
N LYS A 114 21.38 -8.11 -10.20
CA LYS A 114 22.60 -8.87 -10.53
C LYS A 114 22.65 -9.44 -11.95
N GLY A 115 21.49 -9.62 -12.60
CA GLY A 115 21.40 -10.13 -13.97
C GLY A 115 21.66 -9.09 -15.07
N PHE A 116 21.79 -7.80 -14.73
CA PHE A 116 21.95 -6.72 -15.69
C PHE A 116 23.33 -6.06 -15.57
N ARG A 117 23.79 -5.47 -16.68
CA ARG A 117 25.07 -4.74 -16.71
C ARG A 117 25.00 -3.40 -15.96
N ALA A 118 23.83 -2.75 -15.93
CA ALA A 118 23.62 -1.46 -15.28
C ALA A 118 22.13 -1.25 -14.97
N HIS A 119 21.84 -0.41 -13.96
CA HIS A 119 20.50 0.06 -13.61
C HIS A 119 20.48 1.58 -13.63
N VAL A 120 19.43 2.15 -14.21
CA VAL A 120 19.21 3.60 -14.21
C VAL A 120 17.86 3.86 -13.60
N PHE A 121 17.85 4.48 -12.42
CA PHE A 121 16.65 4.94 -11.74
C PHE A 121 16.45 6.42 -12.04
N PHE A 122 15.32 6.77 -12.64
CA PHE A 122 15.02 8.14 -13.05
C PHE A 122 13.64 8.56 -12.56
N SER A 123 13.57 9.68 -11.84
CA SER A 123 12.32 10.33 -11.45
C SER A 123 12.59 11.78 -11.05
N ALA A 124 11.61 12.65 -11.29
CA ALA A 124 11.66 14.06 -10.90
C ALA A 124 11.42 14.31 -9.40
N THR A 125 11.05 13.27 -8.63
CA THR A 125 10.61 13.39 -7.23
C THR A 125 11.47 12.63 -6.23
N LEU A 126 12.67 12.18 -6.61
CA LEU A 126 13.61 11.50 -5.70
C LEU A 126 14.34 12.49 -4.80
N SER A 127 13.63 12.99 -3.78
CA SER A 127 14.19 13.90 -2.78
C SER A 127 13.74 13.53 -1.36
N PRO A 128 14.65 13.43 -0.38
CA PRO A 128 16.11 13.57 -0.49
C PRO A 128 16.75 12.39 -1.23
N LEU A 129 17.74 12.66 -2.09
CA LEU A 129 18.31 11.66 -2.99
C LEU A 129 18.99 10.49 -2.26
N ASN A 130 19.76 10.79 -1.20
CA ASN A 130 20.46 9.78 -0.40
C ASN A 130 19.51 8.72 0.17
N TYR A 131 18.34 9.14 0.66
CA TYR A 131 17.32 8.21 1.17
C TYR A 131 16.88 7.20 0.10
N PHE A 132 16.67 7.67 -1.14
CA PHE A 132 16.28 6.80 -2.23
C PHE A 132 17.43 5.93 -2.72
N MET A 133 18.67 6.44 -2.75
CA MET A 133 19.85 5.64 -3.09
C MET A 133 20.01 4.45 -2.13
N ASP A 134 19.92 4.71 -0.82
CA ASP A 134 19.99 3.66 0.20
C ASP A 134 18.87 2.62 0.01
N MET A 135 17.64 3.09 -0.19
CA MET A 135 16.47 2.21 -0.36
C MET A 135 16.53 1.38 -1.65
N LEU A 136 17.11 1.94 -2.72
CA LEU A 136 17.28 1.26 -4.01
C LEU A 136 18.48 0.28 -4.01
N GLY A 137 19.28 0.29 -2.94
CA GLY A 137 20.43 -0.59 -2.78
C GLY A 137 21.67 -0.13 -3.55
N ALA A 138 21.81 1.19 -3.76
CA ALA A 138 23.01 1.80 -4.32
C ALA A 138 24.24 1.57 -3.41
N GLU A 139 25.42 1.48 -4.02
CA GLU A 139 26.73 1.37 -3.36
C GLU A 139 27.47 2.72 -3.39
N GLU A 140 28.63 2.81 -2.73
CA GLU A 140 29.41 4.06 -2.64
C GLU A 140 29.90 4.55 -4.02
N GLU A 141 30.12 3.63 -4.96
CA GLU A 141 30.57 3.93 -6.31
C GLU A 141 29.43 4.33 -7.26
N ASP A 142 28.17 4.15 -6.85
CA ASP A 142 27.02 4.56 -7.65
C ASP A 142 26.89 6.09 -7.63
N TYR A 143 26.66 6.66 -8.80
CA TYR A 143 26.52 8.10 -8.95
C TYR A 143 25.08 8.50 -9.23
N SER A 144 24.78 9.74 -8.88
CA SER A 144 23.48 10.35 -9.14
C SER A 144 23.63 11.62 -9.96
N VAL A 145 22.65 11.90 -10.81
CA VAL A 145 22.57 13.13 -11.59
C VAL A 145 21.26 13.83 -11.26
N THR A 146 21.35 15.08 -10.85
CA THR A 146 20.19 15.97 -10.68
C THR A 146 20.18 16.97 -11.83
N ILE A 147 19.04 17.06 -12.51
CA ILE A 147 18.81 18.02 -13.59
C ILE A 147 17.91 19.12 -13.02
N ASP A 148 18.31 20.37 -13.19
CA ASP A 148 17.53 21.51 -12.73
C ASP A 148 16.20 21.62 -13.46
N SER A 149 15.21 22.23 -12.79
CA SER A 149 13.92 22.53 -13.40
C SER A 149 14.12 23.38 -14.66
N PRO A 150 13.53 23.01 -15.81
CA PRO A 150 13.59 23.83 -17.01
C PRO A 150 12.68 25.06 -16.93
N PHE A 151 11.89 25.19 -15.87
CA PHE A 151 10.93 26.27 -15.70
C PHE A 151 11.55 27.46 -14.95
N ALA A 152 11.39 28.64 -15.51
CA ALA A 152 11.78 29.90 -14.89
C ALA A 152 10.87 30.25 -13.71
N ARG A 153 11.39 31.01 -12.74
CA ARG A 153 10.67 31.37 -11.50
C ARG A 153 9.38 32.13 -11.79
N GLU A 154 9.36 32.93 -12.84
CA GLU A 154 8.25 33.78 -13.26
C GLU A 154 7.06 32.96 -13.76
N GLN A 155 7.27 31.68 -14.09
CA GLN A 155 6.21 30.74 -14.46
C GLN A 155 5.46 30.19 -13.23
N TRP A 156 5.91 30.51 -12.01
CA TRP A 156 5.39 29.95 -10.76
C TRP A 156 4.99 31.07 -9.79
N GLU A 157 3.85 30.91 -9.15
CA GLU A 157 3.46 31.70 -7.99
C GLU A 157 3.32 30.75 -6.80
N VAL A 158 4.16 30.93 -5.78
CA VAL A 158 4.18 30.09 -4.58
C VAL A 158 3.72 30.91 -3.38
N SER A 159 2.71 30.41 -2.68
CA SER A 159 2.21 31.01 -1.44
C SER A 159 2.06 29.95 -0.37
N ILE A 160 2.22 30.36 0.89
CA ILE A 160 2.03 29.50 2.06
C ILE A 160 0.90 30.09 2.89
N VAL A 161 -0.14 29.29 3.12
CA VAL A 161 -1.21 29.62 4.05
C VAL A 161 -0.90 28.90 5.36
N PRO A 162 -0.68 29.63 6.49
CA PRO A 162 -0.26 29.04 7.75
C PRO A 162 -1.43 28.34 8.48
N LEU A 163 -2.01 27.31 7.86
CA LEU A 163 -3.08 26.49 8.40
C LEU A 163 -2.58 25.07 8.64
N SER A 164 -2.83 24.53 9.83
CA SER A 164 -2.50 23.13 10.13
C SER A 164 -3.53 22.20 9.49
N THR A 165 -3.04 21.19 8.78
CA THR A 165 -3.83 20.06 8.25
C THR A 165 -3.52 18.75 8.98
N ARG A 166 -2.80 18.83 10.12
CA ARG A 166 -2.51 17.69 11.01
C ARG A 166 -3.80 17.18 11.62
N TYR A 167 -3.92 15.86 11.77
CA TYR A 167 -5.16 15.18 12.17
C TYR A 167 -5.85 15.82 13.39
N VAL A 168 -5.07 16.15 14.43
CA VAL A 168 -5.58 16.74 15.69
C VAL A 168 -6.16 18.15 15.54
N ASP A 169 -5.71 18.91 14.54
CA ASP A 169 -6.10 20.31 14.34
C ASP A 169 -7.22 20.46 13.31
N ARG A 170 -7.51 19.41 12.53
CA ARG A 170 -8.36 19.48 11.33
C ARG A 170 -9.75 20.05 11.58
N GLU A 171 -10.40 19.66 12.67
CA GLU A 171 -11.74 20.16 13.01
C GLU A 171 -11.70 21.66 13.29
N ALA A 172 -10.67 22.14 13.99
CA ALA A 172 -10.52 23.55 14.32
C ALA A 172 -10.10 24.42 13.12
N THR A 173 -9.40 23.85 12.13
CA THR A 173 -8.91 24.58 10.95
C THR A 173 -9.78 24.41 9.71
N LYS A 174 -10.82 23.56 9.77
CA LYS A 174 -11.69 23.20 8.64
C LYS A 174 -12.29 24.43 7.97
N ASP A 175 -12.99 25.26 8.73
CA ASP A 175 -13.71 26.43 8.20
C ASP A 175 -12.77 27.45 7.55
N ALA A 176 -11.61 27.67 8.18
CA ALA A 176 -10.60 28.58 7.65
C ALA A 176 -10.00 28.07 6.32
N LEU A 177 -9.82 26.75 6.19
CA LEU A 177 -9.37 26.14 4.95
C LEU A 177 -10.43 26.27 3.85
N VAL A 178 -11.71 25.98 4.15
CA VAL A 178 -12.82 26.13 3.20
C VAL A 178 -12.91 27.56 2.69
N ALA A 179 -12.89 28.55 3.59
CA ALA A 179 -12.92 29.96 3.23
C ALA A 179 -11.75 30.34 2.29
N LYS A 180 -10.56 29.80 2.55
CA LYS A 180 -9.39 30.04 1.68
C LYS A 180 -9.51 29.40 0.32
N LEU A 181 -10.10 28.20 0.23
CA LEU A 181 -10.35 27.56 -1.06
C LEU A 181 -11.36 28.36 -1.89
N VAL A 182 -12.46 28.82 -1.29
CA VAL A 182 -13.47 29.65 -1.97
C VAL A 182 -12.86 30.96 -2.46
N GLU A 183 -12.04 31.60 -1.62
CA GLU A 183 -11.31 32.81 -2.01
C GLU A 183 -10.38 32.55 -3.22
N LEU A 184 -9.62 31.45 -3.19
CA LEU A 184 -8.66 31.11 -4.24
C LEU A 184 -9.36 30.83 -5.58
N THR A 185 -10.41 30.01 -5.56
CA THR A 185 -11.13 29.60 -6.77
C THR A 185 -12.02 30.71 -7.31
N GLY A 186 -12.52 31.60 -6.47
CA GLY A 186 -13.26 32.79 -6.89
C GLY A 186 -12.37 33.90 -7.50
N LYS A 187 -11.09 33.98 -7.10
CA LYS A 187 -10.17 35.03 -7.57
C LYS A 187 -9.60 34.79 -8.97
N ARG A 188 -9.51 33.54 -9.42
CA ARG A 188 -8.91 33.18 -10.71
C ARG A 188 -9.80 32.20 -11.46
N VAL A 189 -10.15 32.54 -12.69
CA VAL A 189 -10.83 31.62 -13.61
C VAL A 189 -9.82 30.62 -14.14
N GLY A 190 -10.08 29.33 -13.94
CA GLY A 190 -9.21 28.27 -14.41
C GLY A 190 -9.51 26.92 -13.76
N ASN A 191 -8.67 25.94 -14.06
CA ASN A 191 -8.76 24.61 -13.46
C ASN A 191 -7.89 24.52 -12.21
N PHE A 192 -8.44 23.98 -11.14
CA PHE A 192 -7.75 23.79 -9.87
C PHE A 192 -7.68 22.29 -9.54
N LEU A 193 -6.50 21.85 -9.11
CA LEU A 193 -6.30 20.51 -8.58
C LEU A 193 -5.93 20.63 -7.10
N LEU A 194 -6.81 20.12 -6.24
CA LEU A 194 -6.66 20.21 -4.79
C LEU A 194 -6.33 18.82 -4.23
N PHE A 195 -5.19 18.70 -3.56
CA PHE A 195 -4.73 17.45 -2.97
C PHE A 195 -4.93 17.46 -1.46
N PHE A 196 -5.46 16.36 -0.92
CA PHE A 196 -5.74 16.20 0.51
C PHE A 196 -5.04 14.95 1.07
N PRO A 197 -4.62 14.97 2.35
CA PRO A 197 -3.92 13.87 3.00
C PRO A 197 -4.76 12.59 3.21
N SER A 198 -6.07 12.63 2.99
CA SER A 198 -6.95 11.44 3.09
C SER A 198 -8.32 11.72 2.46
N TYR A 199 -9.00 10.66 1.99
CA TYR A 199 -10.38 10.75 1.48
C TYR A 199 -11.36 11.28 2.53
N ALA A 200 -11.25 10.86 3.79
CA ALA A 200 -12.13 11.32 4.85
C ALA A 200 -12.04 12.85 5.02
N TYR A 201 -10.82 13.40 5.04
CA TYR A 201 -10.62 14.84 5.15
C TYR A 201 -11.06 15.59 3.89
N MET A 202 -10.78 15.03 2.70
CA MET A 202 -11.25 15.59 1.44
C MET A 202 -12.78 15.70 1.41
N ASN A 203 -13.50 14.63 1.75
CA ASN A 203 -14.96 14.60 1.74
C ASN A 203 -15.53 15.64 2.72
N GLY A 204 -15.00 15.70 3.94
CA GLY A 204 -15.45 16.67 4.93
C GLY A 204 -15.26 18.12 4.49
N ILE A 205 -14.12 18.46 3.86
CA ILE A 205 -13.87 19.79 3.29
C ILE A 205 -14.77 20.05 2.07
N TYR A 206 -14.93 19.04 1.21
CA TYR A 206 -15.68 19.16 -0.03
C TYR A 206 -17.18 19.44 0.21
N GLU A 207 -17.77 18.80 1.21
CA GLU A 207 -19.16 19.06 1.61
C GLU A 207 -19.39 20.54 1.96
N ASP A 208 -18.57 21.10 2.84
CA ASP A 208 -18.66 22.51 3.24
C ASP A 208 -18.33 23.46 2.09
N TYR A 209 -17.35 23.08 1.26
CA TYR A 209 -16.96 23.86 0.08
C TYR A 209 -18.10 23.95 -0.94
N LEU A 210 -18.83 22.87 -1.20
CA LEU A 210 -19.99 22.87 -2.11
C LEU A 210 -21.13 23.78 -1.64
N VAL A 211 -21.28 23.96 -0.33
CA VAL A 211 -22.27 24.88 0.25
C VAL A 211 -21.84 26.33 0.06
N ALA A 212 -20.53 26.60 0.06
CA ALA A 212 -19.96 27.94 0.04
C ALA A 212 -19.72 28.53 -1.36
N ILE A 213 -19.77 27.72 -2.43
CA ILE A 213 -19.52 28.16 -3.81
C ILE A 213 -20.80 28.39 -4.62
N ASP A 214 -20.69 29.21 -5.67
CA ASP A 214 -21.69 29.26 -6.73
C ASP A 214 -21.52 28.06 -7.68
N ARG A 215 -22.49 27.14 -7.62
CA ARG A 215 -22.51 25.89 -8.39
C ARG A 215 -22.94 26.08 -9.85
N GLU A 216 -23.49 27.25 -10.21
CA GLU A 216 -23.75 27.57 -11.62
C GLU A 216 -22.47 27.95 -12.35
N GLN A 217 -21.49 28.49 -11.61
CA GLN A 217 -20.22 28.98 -12.16
C GLN A 217 -19.05 28.02 -11.93
N THR A 218 -19.18 27.09 -10.97
CA THR A 218 -18.08 26.20 -10.58
C THR A 218 -18.46 24.73 -10.79
N ASN A 219 -17.77 24.07 -11.70
CA ASN A 219 -17.85 22.62 -11.85
C ASN A 219 -16.82 21.91 -10.97
N THR A 220 -17.23 20.84 -10.28
CA THR A 220 -16.36 20.09 -9.37
C THR A 220 -16.34 18.60 -9.72
N LEU A 221 -15.16 17.99 -9.60
CA LEU A 221 -14.95 16.55 -9.73
C LEU A 221 -14.30 16.03 -8.45
N LEU A 222 -14.80 14.91 -7.93
CA LEU A 222 -14.32 14.30 -6.70
C LEU A 222 -13.79 12.90 -6.98
N GLN A 223 -12.57 12.60 -6.53
CA GLN A 223 -12.02 11.25 -6.62
C GLN A 223 -12.71 10.32 -5.63
N THR A 224 -13.32 9.23 -6.10
CA THR A 224 -13.93 8.21 -5.23
C THR A 224 -12.99 7.01 -5.05
N ARG A 225 -13.09 6.31 -3.92
CA ARG A 225 -12.44 5.00 -3.76
C ARG A 225 -13.14 4.01 -4.69
N THR A 226 -12.36 3.34 -5.53
CA THR A 226 -12.78 2.17 -6.31
C THR A 226 -12.73 0.91 -5.45
#